data_AF-A0A8T6DU30-F1
#
_entry.id   AF-A0A8T6DU30-F1
#
_cell.length_a   1.000
_cell.length_b   1.000
_cell.length_c   1.000
_cell.angle_alpha   90.00
_cell.angle_beta   90.00
_cell.angle_gamma   90.00
#
_symmetry.space_group_name_H-M   'P 1'
#
loop_
_entity.id
_entity.type
_entity.pdbx_description
1 polymer ?
#
loop_
_entity_poly.entity_id
_entity_poly.type
_entity_poly.pdbx_seq_one_letter_code
_entity_poly.pdbx_strand_id
1 'polypeptide(L)' 'MLTAEMNDRLTKVGPGTPMGELMRRYWHPIAGSAQLNAETPTKEVRLLGEDLVLYRDASGT' A
#
# COMPACT_ATOMS: atom_id res chain seq x y z
N MET A 1 -4.86 -25.66 14.55
CA MET A 1 -4.74 -24.82 13.34
C MET A 1 -6.04 -24.05 13.14
N LEU A 2 -6.01 -22.84 12.57
CA LEU A 2 -7.23 -22.07 12.26
C LEU A 2 -8.03 -22.75 11.13
N THR A 3 -9.34 -22.48 11.06
CA THR A 3 -10.15 -22.86 9.89
C THR A 3 -9.75 -22.01 8.68
N ALA A 4 -10.06 -22.49 7.46
CA ALA A 4 -9.80 -21.73 6.24
C ALA A 4 -10.53 -20.37 6.25
N GLU A 5 -11.78 -20.35 6.69
CA GLU A 5 -12.58 -19.12 6.82
C GLU A 5 -11.96 -18.11 7.78
N MET A 6 -11.48 -18.57 8.95
CA MET A 6 -10.80 -17.70 9.91
C MET A 6 -9.50 -17.15 9.34
N ASN A 7 -8.76 -17.97 8.59
CA ASN A 7 -7.52 -17.53 7.95
C ASN A 7 -7.80 -16.47 6.87
N ASP A 8 -8.82 -16.67 6.03
CA ASP A 8 -9.19 -15.69 5.01
C ASP A 8 -9.63 -14.36 5.63
N ARG A 9 -10.43 -14.41 6.70
CA ARG A 9 -10.86 -13.22 7.44
C ARG A 9 -9.68 -12.39 7.97
N LEU A 10 -8.60 -13.05 8.42
CA LEU A 10 -7.46 -12.41 9.07
C LEU A 10 -6.30 -12.05 8.13
N THR A 11 -6.24 -12.63 6.93
CA THR A 11 -5.05 -12.51 6.05
C THR A 11 -5.34 -11.82 4.71
N LYS A 12 -6.59 -11.75 4.27
CA LYS A 12 -6.93 -11.01 3.05
C LYS A 12 -7.00 -9.51 3.36
N VAL A 13 -6.26 -8.72 2.59
CA VAL A 13 -6.09 -7.26 2.81
C VAL A 13 -6.56 -6.40 1.63
N GLY A 14 -7.16 -7.03 0.61
CA GLY A 14 -7.71 -6.34 -0.56
C GLY A 14 -8.94 -5.47 -0.21
N PRO A 15 -9.47 -4.71 -1.17
CA PRO A 15 -10.67 -3.89 -0.97
C PRO A 15 -11.86 -4.71 -0.43
N GLY A 16 -12.60 -4.17 0.54
CA GLY A 16 -13.79 -4.81 1.10
C GLY A 16 -13.54 -5.99 2.04
N THR A 17 -12.27 -6.34 2.29
CA THR A 17 -11.92 -7.38 3.28
C THR A 17 -11.81 -6.78 4.69
N PRO A 18 -12.18 -7.52 5.76
CA PRO A 18 -12.12 -6.98 7.12
C PRO A 18 -10.75 -6.42 7.51
N MET A 19 -9.67 -7.12 7.13
CA MET A 19 -8.31 -6.65 7.42
C MET A 19 -7.84 -5.58 6.44
N GLY A 20 -8.31 -5.58 5.19
CA GLY A 20 -8.08 -4.47 4.26
C GLY A 20 -8.67 -3.15 4.77
N GLU A 21 -9.89 -3.19 5.32
CA GLU A 21 -10.56 -2.02 5.92
C GLU A 21 -9.89 -1.58 7.24
N LEU A 22 -9.37 -2.54 8.02
CA LEU A 22 -8.60 -2.22 9.22
C LEU A 22 -7.28 -1.54 8.85
N MET A 23 -6.51 -2.10 7.91
CA MET A 23 -5.19 -1.58 7.55
C MET A 23 -5.27 -0.19 6.93
N ARG A 24 -6.29 0.12 6.13
CA ARG A 24 -6.51 1.48 5.55
C ARG A 24 -6.64 2.61 6.59
N ARG A 25 -6.81 2.27 7.88
CA ARG A 25 -6.82 3.24 8.99
C ARG A 25 -5.43 3.61 9.50
N TYR A 26 -4.38 3.01 8.96
CA TYR A 26 -3.00 3.20 9.38
C TYR A 26 -2.09 3.66 8.24
N TRP A 27 -1.05 4.39 8.60
CA TRP A 27 0.00 4.81 7.68
C TRP A 27 0.92 3.65 7.30
N HIS A 28 1.27 3.57 6.02
CA HIS A 28 2.19 2.57 5.48
C HIS A 28 3.40 3.25 4.84
N PRO A 29 4.63 2.88 5.22
CA PRO A 29 5.79 3.25 4.44
C PRO A 29 5.79 2.47 3.12
N ILE A 30 5.76 3.17 1.99
CA ILE A 30 5.67 2.55 0.65
C ILE A 30 6.90 2.78 -0.23
N ALA A 31 7.74 3.76 0.10
CA ALA A 31 9.01 4.02 -0.56
C ALA A 31 9.94 4.84 0.34
N GLY A 32 11.26 4.69 0.14
CA GLY A 32 12.25 5.61 0.68
C GLY A 32 12.37 6.87 -0.17
N SER A 33 12.72 8.00 0.45
CA SER A 33 12.82 9.30 -0.25
C SER A 33 13.80 9.27 -1.44
N ALA A 34 14.89 8.51 -1.35
CA ALA A 34 15.89 8.36 -2.40
C ALA A 34 15.39 7.62 -3.66
N GLN A 35 14.27 6.90 -3.56
CA GLN A 35 13.67 6.18 -4.69
C GLN A 35 12.85 7.10 -5.62
N LEU A 36 12.65 8.36 -5.22
CA LEU A 36 11.98 9.39 -6.00
C LEU A 36 12.88 10.62 -6.05
N ASN A 37 13.40 10.92 -7.22
CA ASN A 37 14.33 12.03 -7.44
C ASN A 37 13.98 12.74 -8.76
N ALA A 38 14.75 13.75 -9.13
CA ALA A 38 14.46 14.55 -10.33
C ALA A 38 14.48 13.73 -11.64
N GLU A 39 15.28 12.67 -11.71
CA GLU A 39 15.38 11.80 -12.89
C GLU A 39 14.26 10.75 -12.90
N THR A 40 13.85 10.28 -11.72
CA THR A 40 12.76 9.32 -11.54
C THR A 40 11.71 9.87 -10.57
N PRO A 41 10.87 10.81 -11.01
CA PRO A 41 9.91 11.51 -10.14
C PRO A 41 8.65 10.69 -9.84
N THR A 42 8.44 9.57 -10.54
CA THR A 42 7.26 8.71 -10.40
C THR A 42 7.65 7.25 -10.19
N LYS A 43 6.84 6.53 -9.42
CA LYS A 43 7.02 5.10 -9.17
C LYS A 43 5.67 4.39 -9.06
N GLU A 44 5.54 3.28 -9.76
CA GLU A 44 4.42 2.36 -9.59
C GLU A 44 4.51 1.65 -8.23
N VAL A 45 3.40 1.62 -7.48
CA VAL A 45 3.32 0.94 -6.19
C VAL A 45 2.01 0.15 -6.11
N ARG A 46 2.07 -1.06 -5.57
CA ARG A 46 0.88 -1.84 -5.19
C ARG A 46 0.74 -1.87 -3.68
N LEU A 47 -0.34 -1.30 -3.16
CA LEU A 47 -0.63 -1.23 -1.72
C LEU A 47 -2.05 -1.75 -1.46
N LEU A 48 -2.20 -2.70 -0.52
CA LEU A 48 -3.50 -3.24 -0.09
C LEU A 48 -4.42 -3.69 -1.25
N GLY A 49 -3.81 -4.25 -2.31
CA GLY A 49 -4.52 -4.76 -3.49
C GLY A 49 -4.85 -3.72 -4.56
N GLU A 50 -4.39 -2.48 -4.40
CA GLU A 50 -4.62 -1.38 -5.35
C GLU A 50 -3.32 -0.97 -6.04
N ASP A 51 -3.38 -0.71 -7.34
CA ASP A 51 -2.29 -0.17 -8.14
C ASP A 51 -2.35 1.37 -8.10
N LEU A 52 -1.27 1.98 -7.64
CA LEU A 52 -1.18 3.42 -7.40
C LEU A 52 0.10 3.97 -8.05
N VAL A 53 0.11 5.29 -8.27
CA VAL A 53 1.30 6.03 -8.68
C VAL A 53 1.74 6.92 -7.53
N LEU A 54 2.95 6.68 -7.05
CA LEU A 54 3.64 7.58 -6.14
C LEU A 54 4.45 8.58 -6.97
N TYR A 55 4.27 9.88 -6.74
CA TYR A 55 5.03 10.91 -7.43
C TYR A 55 5.62 11.92 -6.43
N ARG A 56 6.78 12.48 -6.78
CA ARG A 56 7.39 13.63 -6.12
C ARG A 56 7.24 14.83 -7.04
N ASP A 57 6.72 15.93 -6.52
CA ASP A 57 6.56 17.14 -7.31
C ASP A 57 7.88 17.94 -7.45
N ALA A 58 7.87 18.97 -8.31
CA ALA A 58 9.04 19.83 -8.53
C ALA A 58 9.37 20.74 -7.32
N SER A 59 8.45 20.91 -6.37
CA SER A 59 8.69 21.63 -5.11
C SER A 59 9.51 20.80 -4.11
N GLY A 60 9.63 19.49 -4.36
CA GLY A 60 10.38 18.55 -3.52
C GLY A 60 9.59 18.03 -2.32
N THR A 61 8.32 18.42 -2.20
CA THR A 61 7.39 17.90 -1.18
C THR A 61 6.76 16.59 -1.65
#